data_AF-A0A523QSE7-F1
#
_entry.id   AF-A0A523QSE7-F1
#
_cell.length_a   1.000
_cell.length_b   1.000
_cell.length_c   1.000
_cell.angle_alpha   90.00
_cell.angle_beta   90.00
_cell.angle_gamma   90.00
#
_symmetry.space_group_name_H-M   'P 1'
#
loop_
_entity.id
_entity.type
_entity.pdbx_description
1 polymer ?
#
loop_
_entity_poly.entity_id
_entity_poly.type
_entity_poly.pdbx_seq_one_letter_code
_entity_poly.pdbx_strand_id
1 'polypeptide(L)'
;MDVTSSSPNKWYQIFSGRRGRNLREYITAYLMITPSIALIFLFGIFPVGFALFVSLHKWRIKRTDFIDIDNYIKAVDNLTYVAMFALAVGALLAAISLFRRIMTNAKENQERPWLLAIPGILYATTVLAFVNWLFLQLPEILDIGEKIVGLEKTRDLFTQMLRDAFRAESVLPAAQLLLGITLAAIVVGTAAYRLWSNRRNLTYQSEFGLAILAAVVGGLLLRSTFLLIDEAYAAAVETGEDPGIWTHVITISAGIILLYA
;
A
#
# COMPACT_ATOMS: atom_id res chain seq x y z
N MET A 1 62.21 12.93 9.00
CA MET A 1 60.96 12.25 9.45
C MET A 1 59.89 12.65 8.45
N ASP A 2 59.76 11.88 7.38
CA ASP A 2 58.79 12.16 6.33
C ASP A 2 57.40 11.71 6.75
N VAL A 3 56.50 12.68 6.85
CA VAL A 3 55.08 12.48 7.13
C VAL A 3 54.47 11.77 5.94
N THR A 4 54.02 10.54 6.15
CA THR A 4 53.31 9.71 5.19
C THR A 4 52.15 10.51 4.56
N SER A 5 52.23 10.73 3.25
CA SER A 5 51.15 11.29 2.44
C SER A 5 49.98 10.30 2.42
N SER A 6 48.99 10.54 3.27
CA SER A 6 47.72 9.83 3.23
C SER A 6 47.05 10.11 1.89
N SER A 7 46.96 9.08 1.04
CA SER A 7 46.24 9.16 -0.22
C SER A 7 44.83 9.68 0.03
N PRO A 8 44.38 10.75 -0.65
CA PRO A 8 43.05 11.30 -0.40
C PRO A 8 41.99 10.22 -0.64
N ASN A 9 41.18 10.00 0.38
CA ASN A 9 40.17 8.95 0.43
C ASN A 9 39.21 9.14 -0.77
N LYS A 10 39.16 8.17 -1.72
CA LYS A 10 38.40 8.28 -2.99
C LYS A 10 36.94 8.69 -2.80
N TRP A 11 36.35 8.34 -1.65
CA TRP A 11 35.01 8.77 -1.25
C TRP A 11 34.85 10.29 -1.17
N TYR A 12 35.83 11.03 -0.66
CA TYR A 12 35.75 12.50 -0.54
C TYR A 12 35.78 13.22 -1.89
N GLN A 13 36.46 12.66 -2.90
CA GLN A 13 36.54 13.25 -4.25
C GLN A 13 35.22 13.13 -5.02
N ILE A 14 34.36 12.15 -4.70
CA ILE A 14 33.03 11.99 -5.31
C ILE A 14 32.06 13.06 -4.76
N PHE A 15 32.23 13.48 -3.49
CA PHE A 15 31.36 14.47 -2.83
C PHE A 15 31.85 15.93 -2.95
N SER A 16 33.07 16.18 -3.45
CA SER A 16 33.66 17.53 -3.49
C SER A 16 33.27 18.37 -4.72
N GLY A 17 32.67 17.77 -5.77
CA GLY A 17 32.21 18.49 -6.97
C GLY A 17 30.87 19.22 -6.79
N ARG A 18 30.48 20.09 -7.74
CA ARG A 18 29.18 20.81 -7.73
C ARG A 18 27.98 19.87 -7.52
N ARG A 19 27.98 18.70 -8.17
CA ARG A 19 26.93 17.67 -8.01
C ARG A 19 26.95 17.01 -6.62
N GLY A 20 28.13 16.80 -6.05
CA GLY A 20 28.31 16.21 -4.71
C GLY A 20 27.81 17.13 -3.60
N ARG A 21 28.04 18.45 -3.75
CA ARG A 21 27.47 19.47 -2.85
C ARG A 21 25.94 19.46 -2.87
N ASN A 22 25.33 19.45 -4.05
CA ASN A 22 23.87 19.39 -4.17
C ASN A 22 23.29 18.10 -3.58
N LEU A 23 23.95 16.95 -3.79
CA LEU A 23 23.52 15.68 -3.19
C LEU A 23 23.58 15.74 -1.66
N ARG A 24 24.64 16.33 -1.10
CA ARG A 24 24.75 16.54 0.35
C ARG A 24 23.63 17.43 0.87
N GLU A 25 23.34 18.53 0.18
CA GLU A 25 22.23 19.43 0.52
C GLU A 25 20.89 18.67 0.52
N TYR A 26 20.61 17.84 -0.50
CA TYR A 26 19.40 17.02 -0.54
C TYR A 26 19.34 15.99 0.57
N ILE A 27 20.41 15.23 0.82
CA ILE A 27 20.46 14.24 1.90
C ILE A 27 20.23 14.92 3.26
N THR A 28 20.89 16.05 3.51
CA THR A 28 20.69 16.82 4.74
C THR A 28 19.23 17.27 4.86
N ALA A 29 18.63 17.79 3.78
CA ALA A 29 17.22 18.19 3.79
C ALA A 29 16.28 17.01 4.10
N TYR A 30 16.46 15.85 3.45
CA TYR A 30 15.65 14.67 3.70
C TYR A 30 15.85 14.14 5.13
N LEU A 31 17.07 14.12 5.65
CA LEU A 31 17.35 13.71 7.04
C LEU A 31 16.68 14.64 8.06
N MET A 32 16.62 15.95 7.78
CA MET A 32 15.93 16.91 8.66
C MET A 32 14.41 16.73 8.65
N ILE A 33 13.83 16.32 7.53
CA ILE A 33 12.37 16.09 7.41
C ILE A 33 11.97 14.68 7.88
N THR A 34 12.87 13.70 7.80
CA THR A 34 12.65 12.31 8.21
C THR A 34 12.01 12.16 9.60
N PRO A 35 12.45 12.85 10.68
CA PRO A 35 11.80 12.71 11.98
C PRO A 35 10.33 13.15 11.97
N SER A 36 9.99 14.20 11.22
CA SER A 36 8.59 14.64 11.08
C SER A 36 7.76 13.62 10.31
N ILE A 37 8.31 13.04 9.23
CA ILE A 37 7.66 11.96 8.50
C ILE A 37 7.43 10.74 9.40
N ALA A 38 8.42 10.37 10.22
CA ALA A 38 8.30 9.27 11.16
C ALA A 38 7.20 9.52 12.20
N LEU A 39 7.06 10.75 12.71
CA LEU A 39 5.99 11.13 13.63
C LEU A 39 4.60 11.06 12.95
N ILE A 40 4.46 11.60 11.74
CA ILE A 40 3.21 11.55 10.97
C ILE A 40 2.84 10.09 10.68
N PHE A 41 3.82 9.25 10.35
CA PHE A 41 3.58 7.84 10.13
C PHE A 41 3.13 7.15 11.43
N LEU A 42 3.90 7.29 12.52
CA LEU A 42 3.66 6.57 13.78
C LEU A 42 2.35 6.99 14.47
N PHE A 43 1.99 8.28 14.41
CA PHE A 43 0.83 8.83 15.11
C PHE A 43 -0.36 9.17 14.21
N GLY A 44 -0.16 9.28 12.89
CA GLY A 44 -1.22 9.61 11.93
C GLY A 44 -1.63 8.40 11.10
N ILE A 45 -0.73 7.93 10.23
CA ILE A 45 -1.06 6.90 9.23
C ILE A 45 -1.17 5.51 9.87
N PHE A 46 -0.22 5.14 10.73
CA PHE A 46 -0.17 3.83 11.36
C PHE A 46 -1.41 3.53 12.22
N PRO A 47 -1.91 4.44 13.09
CA PRO A 47 -3.11 4.16 13.89
C PRO A 47 -4.36 3.96 13.03
N VAL A 48 -4.49 4.70 11.92
CA VAL A 48 -5.61 4.52 10.98
C VAL A 48 -5.53 3.14 10.32
N GLY A 49 -4.37 2.76 9.81
CA GLY A 49 -4.16 1.43 9.22
C GLY A 49 -4.36 0.30 10.25
N PHE A 50 -3.90 0.50 11.48
CA PHE A 50 -4.09 -0.45 12.58
C PHE A 50 -5.56 -0.59 12.97
N ALA A 51 -6.31 0.52 13.01
CA ALA A 51 -7.75 0.48 13.28
C ALA A 51 -8.52 -0.28 12.18
N LEU A 52 -8.15 -0.09 10.91
CA LEU A 52 -8.68 -0.88 9.80
C LEU A 52 -8.30 -2.35 9.90
N PHE A 53 -7.07 -2.67 10.31
CA PHE A 53 -6.66 -4.06 10.53
C PHE A 53 -7.50 -4.72 11.64
N VAL A 54 -7.68 -4.02 12.77
CA VAL A 54 -8.48 -4.51 13.91
C VAL A 54 -9.95 -4.67 13.51
N SER A 55 -10.51 -3.76 12.71
CA SER A 55 -11.91 -3.84 12.29
C SER A 55 -12.21 -5.03 11.38
N LEU A 56 -11.21 -5.59 10.70
CA LEU A 56 -11.34 -6.80 9.88
C LEU A 56 -11.18 -8.11 10.68
N HIS A 57 -10.89 -8.00 11.98
CA HIS A 57 -10.69 -9.14 12.86
C HIS A 57 -11.72 -9.17 13.98
N LYS A 58 -11.99 -10.36 14.50
CA LYS A 58 -12.78 -10.49 15.73
C LYS A 58 -11.92 -10.05 16.91
N TRP A 59 -12.25 -8.90 17.50
CA TRP A 59 -11.49 -8.28 18.58
C TRP A 59 -12.32 -8.18 19.87
N ARG A 60 -11.92 -8.89 20.93
CA ARG A 60 -12.54 -8.78 22.28
C ARG A 60 -11.53 -8.26 23.30
N ILE A 61 -10.58 -9.12 23.67
CA ILE A 61 -9.44 -8.81 24.55
C ILE A 61 -8.12 -9.11 23.81
N LYS A 62 -8.21 -9.96 22.77
CA LYS A 62 -7.10 -10.46 21.95
C LYS A 62 -7.58 -10.58 20.51
N ARG A 63 -6.63 -10.64 19.56
CA ARG A 63 -6.94 -10.94 18.16
C ARG A 63 -7.42 -12.38 18.07
N THR A 64 -8.58 -12.61 17.47
CA THR A 64 -9.08 -13.96 17.13
C THR A 64 -9.10 -14.09 15.61
N ASP A 65 -10.11 -14.73 15.03
CA ASP A 65 -10.19 -15.01 13.60
C ASP A 65 -10.31 -13.75 12.74
N PHE A 66 -9.77 -13.82 11.52
CA PHE A 66 -10.10 -12.89 10.45
C PHE A 66 -11.56 -13.12 10.04
N ILE A 67 -12.38 -12.09 10.11
CA ILE A 67 -13.83 -12.16 9.83
C ILE A 67 -14.23 -11.19 8.71
N ASP A 68 -13.27 -10.74 7.91
CA ASP A 68 -13.47 -9.81 6.80
C ASP A 68 -14.29 -8.57 7.26
N ILE A 69 -15.35 -8.21 6.54
CA ILE A 69 -16.18 -7.04 6.85
C ILE A 69 -17.35 -7.31 7.80
N ASP A 70 -17.43 -8.50 8.41
CA ASP A 70 -18.54 -8.89 9.29
C ASP A 70 -18.85 -7.86 10.37
N ASN A 71 -17.81 -7.25 10.95
CA ASN A 71 -17.98 -6.24 11.98
C ASN A 71 -18.73 -5.01 11.45
N TYR A 72 -18.55 -4.67 10.18
CA TYR A 72 -19.27 -3.58 9.53
C TYR A 72 -20.72 -3.97 9.22
N ILE A 73 -20.95 -5.19 8.71
CA ILE A 73 -22.31 -5.71 8.50
C ILE A 73 -23.07 -5.74 9.84
N LYS A 74 -22.46 -6.21 10.93
CA LYS A 74 -23.11 -6.20 12.25
C LYS A 74 -23.39 -4.79 12.79
N ALA A 75 -22.60 -3.79 12.39
CA ALA A 75 -22.72 -2.42 12.88
C ALA A 75 -23.72 -1.57 12.07
N VAL A 76 -23.74 -1.74 10.75
CA VAL A 76 -24.49 -0.87 9.82
C VAL A 76 -25.29 -1.66 8.77
N ASP A 77 -25.35 -2.98 8.93
CA ASP A 77 -26.13 -3.91 8.11
C ASP A 77 -25.81 -3.74 6.61
N ASN A 78 -26.81 -3.95 5.76
CA ASN A 78 -26.82 -3.80 4.32
C ASN A 78 -26.23 -2.47 3.79
N LEU A 79 -26.11 -1.41 4.61
CA LEU A 79 -25.47 -0.16 4.19
C LEU A 79 -23.96 -0.32 3.97
N THR A 80 -23.36 -1.36 4.56
CA THR A 80 -21.97 -1.73 4.36
C THR A 80 -21.67 -2.01 2.89
N TYR A 81 -22.58 -2.74 2.22
CA TYR A 81 -22.43 -3.05 0.80
C TYR A 81 -22.46 -1.79 -0.06
N VAL A 82 -23.32 -0.83 0.28
CA VAL A 82 -23.41 0.46 -0.43
C VAL A 82 -22.13 1.27 -0.26
N ALA A 83 -21.60 1.33 0.96
CA ALA A 83 -20.35 2.03 1.25
C ALA A 83 -19.18 1.41 0.47
N MET A 84 -19.06 0.08 0.46
CA MET A 84 -18.02 -0.61 -0.31
C MET A 84 -18.17 -0.41 -1.82
N PHE A 85 -19.39 -0.51 -2.34
CA PHE A 85 -19.67 -0.23 -3.75
C PHE A 85 -19.29 1.21 -4.13
N ALA A 86 -19.65 2.19 -3.29
CA ALA A 86 -19.32 3.59 -3.52
C ALA A 86 -17.80 3.84 -3.50
N LEU A 87 -17.08 3.21 -2.56
CA LEU A 87 -15.61 3.28 -2.51
C LEU A 87 -14.97 2.61 -3.74
N ALA A 88 -15.51 1.48 -4.20
CA ALA A 88 -15.05 0.78 -5.39
C ALA A 88 -15.21 1.66 -6.64
N VAL A 89 -16.42 2.20 -6.86
CA VAL A 89 -16.71 3.11 -7.97
C VAL A 89 -15.86 4.37 -7.88
N GLY A 90 -15.72 4.96 -6.70
CA GLY A 90 -14.86 6.13 -6.47
C GLY A 90 -13.40 5.88 -6.84
N ALA A 91 -12.85 4.73 -6.46
CA ALA A 91 -11.48 4.33 -6.81
C ALA A 91 -11.33 4.10 -8.33
N LEU A 92 -12.30 3.46 -9.00
CA LEU A 92 -12.29 3.28 -10.45
C LEU A 92 -12.40 4.62 -11.21
N LEU A 93 -13.26 5.53 -10.75
CA LEU A 93 -13.37 6.88 -11.31
C LEU A 93 -12.07 7.67 -11.11
N ALA A 94 -11.41 7.54 -9.96
CA ALA A 94 -10.11 8.14 -9.73
C ALA A 94 -9.04 7.58 -10.69
N ALA A 95 -9.04 6.25 -10.92
CA ALA A 95 -8.15 5.62 -11.89
C ALA A 95 -8.37 6.16 -13.31
N ILE A 96 -9.64 6.25 -13.76
CA ILE A 96 -10.01 6.82 -15.06
C ILE A 96 -9.61 8.29 -15.16
N SER A 97 -9.87 9.08 -14.12
CA SER A 97 -9.52 10.50 -14.07
C SER A 97 -8.02 10.73 -14.18
N LEU A 98 -7.23 9.98 -13.41
CA LEU A 98 -5.76 10.01 -13.48
C LEU A 98 -5.27 9.59 -14.87
N PHE A 99 -5.82 8.52 -15.44
CA PHE A 99 -5.44 8.06 -16.77
C PHE A 99 -5.77 9.09 -17.85
N ARG A 100 -6.95 9.70 -17.81
CA ARG A 100 -7.35 10.80 -18.71
C ARG A 100 -6.40 11.99 -18.56
N ARG A 101 -6.02 12.34 -17.33
CA ARG A 101 -5.05 13.42 -17.06
C ARG A 101 -3.70 13.13 -17.72
N ILE A 102 -3.18 11.90 -17.61
CA ILE A 102 -1.94 11.49 -18.27
C ILE A 102 -2.06 11.66 -19.79
N MET A 103 -3.16 11.20 -20.40
CA MET A 103 -3.37 11.27 -21.85
C MET A 103 -3.49 12.71 -22.36
N THR A 104 -4.26 13.56 -21.67
CA THR A 104 -4.39 14.99 -21.99
C THR A 104 -3.03 15.68 -21.89
N ASN A 105 -2.33 15.50 -20.77
CA ASN A 105 -1.00 16.06 -20.54
C ASN A 105 0.01 15.63 -21.61
N ALA A 106 -0.03 14.35 -22.01
CA ALA A 106 0.86 13.80 -23.03
C ALA A 106 0.54 14.37 -24.42
N LYS A 107 -0.74 14.50 -24.78
CA LYS A 107 -1.16 15.05 -26.08
C LYS A 107 -0.79 16.53 -26.20
N GLU A 108 -1.06 17.32 -25.16
CA GLU A 108 -0.73 18.76 -25.13
C GLU A 108 0.76 19.03 -25.31
N ASN A 109 1.61 18.13 -24.79
CA ASN A 109 3.06 18.32 -24.79
C ASN A 109 3.76 17.45 -25.85
N GLN A 110 3.00 16.70 -26.66
CA GLN A 110 3.51 15.79 -27.69
C GLN A 110 4.48 14.72 -27.16
N GLU A 111 4.24 14.25 -25.93
CA GLU A 111 5.08 13.29 -25.23
C GLU A 111 4.52 11.88 -25.32
N ARG A 112 5.38 10.85 -25.25
CA ARG A 112 4.97 9.44 -25.29
C ARG A 112 5.10 8.83 -23.88
N PRO A 113 4.01 8.74 -23.10
CA PRO A 113 4.09 8.39 -21.68
C PRO A 113 4.13 6.86 -21.44
N TRP A 114 3.81 6.04 -22.44
CA TRP A 114 3.57 4.60 -22.26
C TRP A 114 4.71 3.82 -21.62
N LEU A 115 5.97 4.15 -21.91
CA LEU A 115 7.12 3.47 -21.31
C LEU A 115 7.30 3.81 -19.82
N LEU A 116 6.74 4.94 -19.37
CA LEU A 116 6.71 5.34 -17.96
C LEU A 116 5.63 4.60 -17.15
N ALA A 117 4.76 3.82 -17.81
CA ALA A 117 3.84 2.93 -17.12
C ALA A 117 4.59 1.78 -16.43
N ILE A 118 5.75 1.33 -16.93
CA ILE A 118 6.54 0.23 -16.34
C ILE A 118 6.99 0.56 -14.90
N PRO A 119 7.70 1.68 -14.64
CA PRO A 119 8.00 2.07 -13.26
C PRO A 119 6.72 2.37 -12.45
N GLY A 120 5.66 2.88 -13.09
CA GLY A 120 4.35 3.06 -12.44
C GLY A 120 3.76 1.76 -11.90
N ILE A 121 3.76 0.68 -12.69
CA ILE A 121 3.35 -0.66 -12.26
C ILE A 121 4.19 -1.10 -11.06
N LEU A 122 5.52 -0.96 -11.13
CA LEU A 122 6.39 -1.33 -10.02
C LEU A 122 6.11 -0.53 -8.74
N TYR A 123 5.77 0.76 -8.85
CA TYR A 123 5.35 1.55 -7.68
C TYR A 123 4.04 1.03 -7.08
N ALA A 124 3.04 0.74 -7.90
CA ALA A 124 1.78 0.16 -7.42
C ALA A 124 2.02 -1.21 -6.75
N THR A 125 2.82 -2.08 -7.38
CA THR A 125 3.19 -3.39 -6.81
C THR A 125 3.98 -3.25 -5.53
N THR A 126 4.86 -2.25 -5.40
CA THR A 126 5.59 -1.97 -4.15
C THR A 126 4.62 -1.65 -3.01
N VAL A 127 3.61 -0.81 -3.28
CA VAL A 127 2.58 -0.49 -2.27
C VAL A 127 1.79 -1.74 -1.88
N LEU A 128 1.36 -2.55 -2.84
CA LEU A 128 0.63 -3.79 -2.55
C LEU A 128 1.49 -4.81 -1.78
N ALA A 129 2.76 -4.97 -2.14
CA ALA A 129 3.71 -5.82 -1.44
C ALA A 129 3.94 -5.33 0.00
N PHE A 130 3.97 -4.00 0.21
CA PHE A 130 4.11 -3.40 1.53
C PHE A 130 2.89 -3.69 2.40
N VAL A 131 1.68 -3.50 1.86
CA VAL A 131 0.43 -3.84 2.55
C VAL A 131 0.41 -5.32 2.89
N ASN A 132 0.72 -6.22 1.95
CA ASN A 132 0.77 -7.65 2.19
C ASN A 132 1.77 -8.04 3.30
N TRP A 133 3.00 -7.52 3.23
CA TRP A 133 4.00 -7.73 4.27
C TRP A 133 3.53 -7.21 5.63
N LEU A 134 2.91 -6.03 5.68
CA LEU A 134 2.39 -5.44 6.91
C LEU A 134 1.28 -6.31 7.53
N PHE A 135 0.35 -6.80 6.71
CA PHE A 135 -0.73 -7.70 7.15
C PHE A 135 -0.22 -9.03 7.69
N LEU A 136 0.91 -9.55 7.18
CA LEU A 136 1.55 -10.77 7.70
C LEU A 136 2.41 -10.49 8.94
N GLN A 137 3.07 -9.33 9.00
CA GLN A 137 3.97 -8.95 10.09
C GLN A 137 3.23 -8.56 11.37
N LEU A 138 2.11 -7.83 11.24
CA LEU A 138 1.33 -7.33 12.37
C LEU A 138 0.90 -8.45 13.31
N PRO A 139 0.32 -9.57 12.82
CA PRO A 139 -0.04 -10.71 13.66
C PRO A 139 1.11 -11.21 14.53
N GLU A 140 2.27 -11.47 13.93
CA GLU A 140 3.42 -12.04 14.63
C GLU A 140 3.96 -11.14 15.74
N ILE A 141 3.85 -9.81 15.56
CA ILE A 141 4.25 -8.84 16.59
C ILE A 141 3.20 -8.78 17.71
N LEU A 142 1.91 -8.75 17.37
CA LEU A 142 0.83 -8.66 18.35
C LEU A 142 0.75 -9.93 19.22
N ASP A 143 1.06 -11.09 18.64
CA ASP A 143 1.01 -12.39 19.33
C ASP A 143 2.17 -12.59 20.31
N ILE A 144 3.19 -11.72 20.30
CA ILE A 144 4.27 -11.74 21.31
C ILE A 144 3.68 -11.59 22.72
N GLY A 145 2.62 -10.78 22.87
CA GLY A 145 1.93 -10.61 24.15
C GLY A 145 1.38 -11.93 24.70
N GLU A 146 1.00 -12.86 23.82
CA GLU A 146 0.53 -14.20 24.18
C GLU A 146 1.69 -15.16 24.43
N LYS A 147 2.71 -15.13 23.57
CA LYS A 147 3.91 -15.97 23.68
C LYS A 147 4.69 -15.75 24.99
N ILE A 148 4.57 -14.57 25.60
CA ILE A 148 5.24 -14.22 26.87
C ILE A 148 4.44 -14.70 28.11
N VAL A 149 3.16 -15.07 27.97
CA VAL A 149 2.35 -15.50 29.12
C VAL A 149 2.93 -16.79 29.71
N GLY A 150 3.24 -16.76 31.01
CA GLY A 150 3.84 -17.89 31.73
C GLY A 150 5.37 -17.97 31.65
N LEU A 151 6.03 -17.04 30.93
CA LEU A 151 7.49 -16.91 30.90
C LEU A 151 7.98 -15.77 31.80
N GLU A 152 9.24 -15.84 32.23
CA GLU A 152 9.90 -14.72 32.89
C GLU A 152 10.04 -13.55 31.91
N LYS A 153 9.45 -12.42 32.28
CA LYS A 153 9.39 -11.22 31.43
C LYS A 153 10.74 -10.49 31.46
N THR A 154 11.68 -10.94 30.62
CA THR A 154 12.98 -10.29 30.45
C THR A 154 13.04 -9.49 29.15
N ARG A 155 13.90 -8.45 29.14
CA ARG A 155 14.17 -7.64 27.94
C ARG A 155 14.74 -8.50 26.81
N ASP A 156 15.59 -9.46 27.14
CA ASP A 156 16.26 -10.32 26.18
C ASP A 156 15.27 -11.26 25.48
N LEU A 157 14.35 -11.86 26.25
CA LEU A 157 13.26 -12.68 25.71
C LEU A 157 12.38 -11.88 24.74
N PHE A 158 11.96 -10.67 25.12
CA PHE A 158 11.16 -9.82 24.24
C PHE A 158 11.93 -9.45 22.96
N THR A 159 13.21 -9.12 23.08
CA THR A 159 14.05 -8.75 21.92
C THR A 159 14.25 -9.94 20.97
N GLN A 160 14.38 -11.15 21.52
CA GLN A 160 14.45 -12.39 20.76
C GLN A 160 13.13 -12.63 20.02
N MET A 161 11.99 -12.61 20.72
CA MET A 161 10.67 -12.82 20.11
C MET A 161 10.35 -11.78 19.03
N LEU A 162 10.74 -10.52 19.26
CA LEU A 162 10.59 -9.48 18.25
C LEU A 162 11.41 -9.80 17.00
N ARG A 163 12.67 -10.24 17.16
CA ARG A 163 13.50 -10.66 16.03
C ARG A 163 12.93 -11.87 15.30
N ASP A 164 12.38 -12.83 16.04
CA ASP A 164 11.75 -14.04 15.51
C ASP A 164 10.49 -13.69 14.72
N ALA A 165 9.69 -12.71 15.17
CA ALA A 165 8.52 -12.22 14.45
C ALA A 165 8.86 -11.64 13.06
N PHE A 166 10.02 -10.97 12.89
CA PHE A 166 10.50 -10.51 11.58
C PHE A 166 11.05 -11.63 10.70
N ARG A 167 11.31 -12.81 11.28
CA ARG A 167 11.88 -13.99 10.60
C ARG A 167 10.90 -15.15 10.49
N ALA A 168 9.64 -14.94 10.87
CA ALA A 168 8.60 -15.94 10.75
C ALA A 168 8.46 -16.42 9.29
N GLU A 169 8.09 -17.68 9.09
CA GLU A 169 8.02 -18.33 7.77
C GLU A 169 7.05 -17.62 6.82
N SER A 170 5.99 -17.01 7.35
CA SER A 170 5.03 -16.21 6.60
C SER A 170 5.55 -14.82 6.24
N VAL A 171 6.39 -14.24 7.11
CA VAL A 171 6.83 -12.83 7.03
C VAL A 171 8.08 -12.66 6.18
N LEU A 172 9.07 -13.56 6.35
CA LEU A 172 10.37 -13.42 5.70
C LEU A 172 10.28 -13.42 4.16
N PRO A 173 9.52 -14.32 3.50
CA PRO A 173 9.36 -14.28 2.05
C PRO A 173 8.65 -13.01 1.57
N ALA A 174 7.64 -12.54 2.31
CA ALA A 174 6.94 -11.31 2.00
C ALA A 174 7.86 -10.08 2.11
N ALA A 175 8.73 -10.04 3.12
CA ALA A 175 9.73 -8.99 3.30
C ALA A 175 10.74 -8.98 2.15
N GLN A 176 11.23 -10.16 1.74
CA GLN A 176 12.16 -10.30 0.62
C GLN A 176 11.54 -9.85 -0.71
N LEU A 177 10.29 -10.22 -0.96
CA LEU A 177 9.54 -9.78 -2.14
C LEU A 177 9.37 -8.26 -2.13
N LEU A 178 8.95 -7.68 -1.00
CA LEU A 178 8.83 -6.22 -0.85
C LEU A 178 10.16 -5.53 -1.16
N LEU A 179 11.25 -5.97 -0.55
CA LEU A 179 12.58 -5.38 -0.77
C LEU A 179 13.04 -5.54 -2.22
N GLY A 180 12.82 -6.71 -2.83
CA GLY A 180 13.16 -6.98 -4.22
C GLY A 180 12.41 -6.09 -5.20
N ILE A 181 11.09 -5.95 -5.02
CA ILE A 181 10.25 -5.08 -5.87
C ILE A 181 10.58 -3.61 -5.63
N THR A 182 10.83 -3.19 -4.40
CA THR A 182 11.25 -1.82 -4.08
C THR A 182 12.57 -1.47 -4.77
N LEU A 183 13.55 -2.38 -4.70
CA LEU A 183 14.84 -2.21 -5.38
C LEU A 183 14.63 -2.11 -6.90
N ALA A 184 13.83 -3.01 -7.48
CA ALA A 184 13.49 -2.98 -8.90
C ALA A 184 12.80 -1.66 -9.29
N ALA A 185 11.86 -1.17 -8.49
CA ALA A 185 11.15 0.08 -8.70
C ALA A 185 12.11 1.28 -8.69
N ILE A 186 13.04 1.34 -7.74
CA ILE A 186 14.07 2.39 -7.68
C ILE A 186 14.98 2.33 -8.90
N VAL A 187 15.47 1.14 -9.27
CA VAL A 187 16.38 0.95 -10.40
C VAL A 187 15.69 1.33 -11.71
N VAL A 188 14.50 0.79 -11.98
CA VAL A 188 13.74 1.05 -13.21
C VAL A 188 13.25 2.49 -13.27
N GLY A 189 12.76 3.06 -12.16
CA GLY A 189 12.33 4.45 -12.09
C GLY A 189 13.49 5.43 -12.34
N THR A 190 14.66 5.16 -11.76
CA THR A 190 15.87 5.96 -11.98
C THR A 190 16.41 5.79 -13.40
N ALA A 191 16.40 4.59 -13.96
CA ALA A 191 16.78 4.34 -15.35
C ALA A 191 15.86 5.07 -16.32
N ALA A 192 14.55 5.00 -16.10
CA ALA A 192 13.56 5.74 -16.88
C ALA A 192 13.77 7.26 -16.77
N TYR A 193 14.10 7.79 -15.58
CA TYR A 193 14.43 9.20 -15.39
C TYR A 193 15.69 9.62 -16.16
N ARG A 194 16.73 8.78 -16.19
CA ARG A 194 17.98 9.08 -16.90
C ARG A 194 17.85 8.95 -18.42
N LEU A 195 17.09 7.98 -18.91
CA LEU A 195 16.91 7.72 -20.34
C LEU A 195 15.93 8.70 -20.99
N TRP A 196 14.90 9.14 -20.26
CA TRP A 196 13.93 10.13 -20.73
C TRP A 196 14.10 11.45 -19.99
N SER A 197 14.82 12.40 -20.60
CA SER A 197 15.06 13.77 -20.08
C SER A 197 13.83 14.69 -20.13
N ASN A 198 12.64 14.15 -19.92
CA ASN A 198 11.42 14.94 -19.79
C ASN A 198 11.30 15.47 -18.35
N ARG A 199 11.04 16.77 -18.19
CA ARG A 199 10.82 17.40 -16.87
C ARG A 199 9.67 16.75 -16.10
N ARG A 200 8.68 16.18 -16.81
CA ARG A 200 7.45 15.59 -16.25
C ARG A 200 7.55 14.09 -16.03
N ASN A 201 8.73 13.51 -16.23
CA ASN A 201 8.94 12.06 -16.15
C ASN A 201 8.47 11.49 -14.80
N LEU A 202 8.95 12.05 -13.68
CA LEU A 202 8.55 11.59 -12.35
C LEU A 202 7.04 11.71 -12.11
N THR A 203 6.43 12.80 -12.58
CA THR A 203 4.98 13.00 -12.49
C THR A 203 4.23 11.87 -13.21
N TYR A 204 4.60 11.57 -14.45
CA TYR A 204 3.97 10.47 -15.19
C TYR A 204 4.15 9.11 -14.51
N GLN A 205 5.36 8.78 -14.04
CA GLN A 205 5.57 7.51 -13.34
C GLN A 205 4.68 7.40 -12.09
N SER A 206 4.58 8.48 -11.30
CA SER A 206 3.70 8.50 -10.11
C SER A 206 2.21 8.47 -10.45
N GLU A 207 1.77 9.18 -11.49
CA GLU A 207 0.37 9.19 -11.92
C GLU A 207 -0.06 7.83 -12.46
N PHE A 208 0.80 7.15 -13.24
CA PHE A 208 0.54 5.76 -13.63
C PHE A 208 0.46 4.84 -12.44
N GLY A 209 1.39 4.94 -11.49
CA GLY A 209 1.36 4.12 -10.27
C GLY A 209 0.09 4.32 -9.46
N LEU A 210 -0.34 5.57 -9.28
CA LEU A 210 -1.60 5.89 -8.59
C LEU A 210 -2.83 5.39 -9.37
N ALA A 211 -2.86 5.56 -10.69
CA ALA A 211 -3.96 5.08 -11.52
C ALA A 211 -4.11 3.56 -11.46
N ILE A 212 -2.99 2.83 -11.54
CA ILE A 212 -2.97 1.36 -11.44
C ILE A 212 -3.39 0.92 -10.03
N LEU A 213 -2.84 1.55 -8.98
CA LEU A 213 -3.21 1.22 -7.60
C LEU A 213 -4.71 1.46 -7.36
N ALA A 214 -5.24 2.59 -7.81
CA ALA A 214 -6.66 2.90 -7.69
C ALA A 214 -7.53 1.90 -8.48
N ALA A 215 -7.10 1.49 -9.68
CA ALA A 215 -7.80 0.47 -10.46
C ALA A 215 -7.80 -0.90 -9.76
N VAL A 216 -6.66 -1.33 -9.20
CA VAL A 216 -6.56 -2.59 -8.45
C VAL A 216 -7.42 -2.56 -7.20
N VAL A 217 -7.32 -1.50 -6.39
CA VAL A 217 -8.12 -1.34 -5.17
C VAL A 217 -9.61 -1.28 -5.50
N GLY A 218 -10.00 -0.50 -6.52
CA GLY A 218 -11.39 -0.43 -6.97
C GLY A 218 -11.92 -1.78 -7.46
N GLY A 219 -11.13 -2.52 -8.24
CA GLY A 219 -11.48 -3.87 -8.70
C GLY A 219 -11.60 -4.88 -7.57
N LEU A 220 -10.70 -4.85 -6.57
CA LEU A 220 -10.77 -5.70 -5.39
C LEU A 220 -12.02 -5.40 -4.56
N LEU A 221 -12.30 -4.13 -4.26
CA LEU A 221 -13.49 -3.72 -3.52
C LEU A 221 -14.77 -4.10 -4.25
N LEU A 222 -14.82 -3.91 -5.56
CA LEU A 222 -15.98 -4.28 -6.38
C LEU A 222 -16.21 -5.80 -6.33
N ARG A 223 -15.14 -6.58 -6.53
CA ARG A 223 -15.19 -8.04 -6.44
C ARG A 223 -15.67 -8.50 -5.05
N SER A 224 -15.11 -7.96 -3.98
CA SER A 224 -15.53 -8.29 -2.62
C SER A 224 -16.99 -7.95 -2.38
N THR A 225 -17.45 -6.78 -2.86
CA THR A 225 -18.86 -6.36 -2.74
C THR A 225 -19.81 -7.36 -3.38
N PHE A 226 -19.50 -7.83 -4.59
CA PHE A 226 -20.34 -8.82 -5.27
C PHE A 226 -20.30 -10.20 -4.60
N LEU A 227 -19.14 -10.64 -4.10
CA LEU A 227 -19.06 -11.90 -3.35
C LEU A 227 -19.97 -11.91 -2.13
N LEU A 228 -20.04 -10.78 -1.41
CA LEU A 228 -20.90 -10.64 -0.23
C LEU A 228 -22.38 -10.54 -0.60
N ILE A 229 -22.70 -9.85 -1.69
CA ILE A 229 -24.06 -9.78 -2.23
C ILE A 229 -24.54 -11.18 -2.64
N ASP A 230 -23.69 -11.96 -3.30
CA ASP A 230 -24.00 -13.34 -3.69
C ASP A 230 -24.24 -14.23 -2.47
N GLU A 231 -23.44 -14.08 -1.41
CA GLU A 231 -23.63 -14.77 -0.13
C GLU A 231 -24.96 -14.36 0.55
N ALA A 232 -25.29 -13.06 0.54
CA ALA A 232 -26.56 -12.56 1.06
C ALA A 232 -27.77 -13.10 0.29
N TYR A 233 -27.68 -13.18 -1.04
CA TYR A 233 -28.71 -13.81 -1.86
C TYR A 233 -28.84 -15.32 -1.60
N ALA A 234 -27.71 -16.02 -1.43
CA ALA A 234 -27.74 -17.45 -1.07
C ALA A 234 -28.42 -17.67 0.28
N ALA A 235 -28.08 -16.87 1.30
CA ALA A 235 -28.70 -16.93 2.61
C ALA A 235 -30.20 -16.64 2.55
N ALA A 236 -30.62 -15.63 1.78
CA ALA A 236 -32.03 -15.30 1.58
C ALA A 236 -32.83 -16.45 0.94
N VAL A 237 -32.25 -17.18 -0.01
CA VAL A 237 -32.89 -18.35 -0.63
C VAL A 237 -33.07 -19.48 0.39
N GLU A 238 -32.09 -19.68 1.29
CA GLU A 238 -32.15 -20.73 2.31
C GLU A 238 -33.13 -20.40 3.45
N THR A 239 -33.18 -19.14 3.90
CA THR A 239 -34.03 -18.71 5.01
C THR A 239 -35.44 -18.31 4.58
N GLY A 240 -35.64 -18.02 3.29
CA GLY A 240 -36.88 -17.46 2.75
C GLY A 240 -37.10 -15.99 3.12
N GLU A 241 -36.06 -15.31 3.63
CA GLU A 241 -36.09 -13.88 3.98
C GLU A 241 -35.57 -13.01 2.83
N ASP A 242 -35.97 -11.73 2.82
CA ASP A 242 -35.53 -10.76 1.80
C ASP A 242 -34.04 -10.39 2.04
N PRO A 243 -33.16 -10.48 1.00
CA PRO A 243 -31.74 -10.09 1.10
C PRO A 243 -31.52 -8.58 1.31
N GLY A 244 -32.58 -7.78 1.30
CA GLY A 244 -32.58 -6.37 1.64
C GLY A 244 -32.52 -5.46 0.41
N ILE A 245 -33.11 -4.28 0.56
CA ILE A 245 -33.27 -3.30 -0.53
C ILE A 245 -31.93 -2.88 -1.17
N TRP A 246 -30.86 -2.78 -0.38
CA TRP A 246 -29.58 -2.26 -0.86
C TRP A 246 -28.85 -3.23 -1.77
N THR A 247 -29.02 -4.53 -1.54
CA THR A 247 -28.53 -5.62 -2.39
C THR A 247 -29.11 -5.49 -3.80
N HIS A 248 -30.42 -5.21 -3.90
CA HIS A 248 -31.09 -4.93 -5.17
C HIS A 248 -30.62 -3.63 -5.81
N VAL A 249 -30.52 -2.54 -5.02
CA VAL A 249 -30.06 -1.23 -5.52
C VAL A 249 -28.68 -1.33 -6.14
N ILE A 250 -27.74 -2.04 -5.51
CA ILE A 250 -26.38 -2.22 -6.03
C ILE A 250 -26.40 -3.02 -7.33
N THR A 251 -27.13 -4.13 -7.37
CA THR A 251 -27.22 -4.99 -8.56
C THR A 251 -27.81 -4.24 -9.77
N ILE A 252 -28.89 -3.47 -9.55
CA ILE A 252 -29.52 -2.64 -10.58
C ILE A 252 -28.57 -1.51 -11.01
N SER A 253 -27.96 -0.81 -10.06
CA SER A 253 -27.05 0.31 -10.34
C SER A 253 -25.83 -0.16 -11.14
N ALA A 254 -25.26 -1.31 -10.78
CA ALA A 254 -24.17 -1.92 -11.53
C ALA A 254 -24.58 -2.29 -12.95
N GLY A 255 -25.77 -2.88 -13.13
CA GLY A 255 -26.33 -3.17 -14.44
C GLY A 255 -26.50 -1.91 -15.31
N ILE A 256 -27.01 -0.82 -14.73
CA ILE A 256 -27.11 0.47 -15.43
C ILE A 256 -25.73 1.00 -15.82
N ILE A 257 -24.76 0.99 -14.90
CA ILE A 257 -23.39 1.45 -15.19
C ILE A 257 -22.79 0.65 -16.35
N LEU A 258 -22.97 -0.67 -16.37
CA LEU A 258 -22.47 -1.53 -17.46
C LEU A 258 -23.13 -1.27 -18.82
N LEU A 259 -24.36 -0.77 -18.85
CA LEU A 259 -25.04 -0.39 -20.10
C LEU A 259 -24.50 0.92 -20.70
N TYR A 260 -23.97 1.82 -19.87
CA TYR A 260 -23.47 3.13 -20.30
C TYR A 260 -21.94 3.24 -20.34
N ALA A 261 -21.21 2.26 -19.80
CA ALA A 261 -19.75 2.18 -19.82
C ALA A 261 -19.24 1.64 -21.17
#